data_AF-A0A167MQ90-F1
#
_entry.id   AF-A0A167MQ90-F1
#
_cell.length_a   1.000
_cell.length_b   1.000
_cell.length_c   1.000
_cell.angle_alpha   90.00
_cell.angle_beta   90.00
_cell.angle_gamma   90.00
#
_symmetry.space_group_name_H-M   'P 1'
#
loop_
_entity.id
_entity.type
_entity.pdbx_description
1 polymer ?
#
loop_
_entity_poly.entity_id
_entity_poly.type
_entity_poly.pdbx_seq_one_letter_code
_entity_poly.pdbx_strand_id
1 'polypeptide(L)'
;MNTPLTQTFPELASLSEEDVKEAIADPAYLAALVNSLPPSQQATKDILDLANHNEELAKRSLAMQDDLNRLRTETQAAFDHAQDLKRRWADVDREQRDVYQRHGTPFLLMRLRHATTDLDVSSERLASEFVKLPDIEHDVDTARAVDTFVKEFREQRKTYHKRVMWGDKCTEGKVHWRDGR
;
A
#
# COMPACT_ATOMS: atom_id res chain seq x y z
N MET A 1 64.43 40.05 -33.21
CA MET A 1 64.77 39.01 -34.20
C MET A 1 63.58 38.06 -34.31
N ASN A 2 63.15 37.68 -35.52
CA ASN A 2 62.01 36.78 -35.72
C ASN A 2 62.50 35.33 -35.70
N THR A 3 62.64 34.74 -34.52
CA THR A 3 63.04 33.33 -34.35
C THR A 3 61.79 32.45 -34.22
N PRO A 4 61.85 31.15 -34.57
CA PRO A 4 60.74 30.23 -34.37
C PRO A 4 60.26 30.19 -32.91
N LEU A 5 61.15 30.41 -31.94
CA LEU A 5 60.81 30.53 -30.53
C LEU A 5 59.92 31.75 -30.23
N THR A 6 60.25 32.92 -30.79
CA THR A 6 59.42 34.13 -30.66
C THR A 6 58.11 34.08 -31.46
N GLN A 7 57.99 33.15 -32.43
CA GLN A 7 56.72 32.88 -33.12
C GLN A 7 55.78 32.02 -32.28
N THR A 8 56.31 31.05 -31.54
CA THR A 8 55.52 30.22 -30.61
C THR A 8 55.22 30.96 -29.30
N PHE A 9 56.14 31.80 -28.84
CA PHE A 9 56.04 32.58 -27.61
C PHE A 9 56.30 34.06 -27.91
N PRO A 10 55.30 34.78 -28.42
CA PRO A 10 55.44 36.20 -28.79
C PRO A 10 55.81 37.09 -27.60
N GLU A 11 55.46 36.67 -26.38
CA GLU A 11 55.83 37.29 -25.12
C GLU A 11 57.37 37.47 -24.98
N LEU A 12 58.15 36.53 -25.53
CA LEU A 12 59.61 36.53 -25.46
C LEU A 12 60.26 37.54 -26.43
N ALA A 13 59.51 38.10 -27.37
CA ALA A 13 60.02 39.09 -28.32
C ALA A 13 60.38 40.43 -27.65
N SER A 14 59.87 40.66 -26.44
CA SER A 14 60.14 41.86 -25.63
C SER A 14 61.42 41.77 -24.78
N LEU A 15 62.01 40.58 -24.65
CA LEU A 15 63.19 40.31 -23.82
C LEU A 15 64.48 40.32 -24.64
N SER A 16 65.58 40.73 -24.03
CA SER A 16 66.89 40.68 -24.69
C SER A 16 67.43 39.23 -24.73
N GLU A 17 68.33 38.95 -25.67
CA GLU A 17 68.95 37.62 -25.78
C GLU A 17 69.80 37.25 -24.55
N GLU A 18 70.33 38.26 -23.86
CA GLU A 18 71.05 38.11 -22.59
C GLU A 18 70.10 37.73 -21.46
N ASP A 19 68.94 38.40 -21.36
CA ASP A 19 67.91 38.08 -20.36
C ASP A 19 67.38 36.65 -20.50
N VAL A 20 67.22 36.17 -21.75
CA VAL A 20 66.78 34.79 -22.00
C VAL A 20 67.86 33.78 -21.60
N LYS A 21 69.15 34.07 -21.85
CA LYS A 21 70.25 33.20 -21.44
C LYS A 21 70.43 33.17 -19.92
N GLU A 22 70.26 34.30 -19.26
CA GLU A 22 70.31 34.42 -17.80
C GLU A 22 69.11 33.71 -17.14
N ALA A 23 67.91 33.84 -17.71
CA ALA A 23 66.74 33.08 -17.28
C ALA A 23 66.95 31.56 -17.41
N ILE A 24 67.57 31.08 -18.50
CA ILE A 24 67.86 29.65 -18.63
C ILE A 24 68.93 29.17 -17.63
N ALA A 25 69.86 30.05 -17.24
CA ALA A 25 70.92 29.74 -16.28
C ALA A 25 70.46 29.75 -14.81
N ASP A 26 69.47 30.59 -14.46
CA ASP A 26 68.88 30.67 -13.13
C ASP A 26 67.38 30.23 -13.13
N PRO A 27 67.07 29.04 -12.60
CA PRO A 27 65.70 28.54 -12.49
C PRO A 27 64.76 29.45 -11.68
N ALA A 28 65.28 30.18 -10.68
CA ALA A 28 64.47 31.08 -9.87
C ALA A 28 64.08 32.33 -10.67
N TYR A 29 65.03 32.87 -11.45
CA TYR A 29 64.76 33.97 -12.37
C TYR A 29 63.80 33.58 -13.50
N LEU A 30 63.94 32.38 -14.08
CA LEU A 30 62.97 31.85 -15.04
C LEU A 30 61.57 31.75 -14.46
N ALA A 31 61.43 31.22 -13.25
CA ALA A 31 60.14 31.10 -12.59
C ALA A 31 59.51 32.48 -12.32
N ALA A 32 60.32 33.46 -11.88
CA ALA A 32 59.87 34.83 -11.69
C ALA A 32 59.42 35.48 -13.00
N LEU A 33 60.18 35.28 -14.08
CA LEU A 33 59.86 35.77 -15.42
C LEU A 33 58.56 35.16 -15.94
N VAL A 34 58.39 33.83 -15.86
CA VAL A 34 57.17 33.14 -16.28
C VAL A 34 55.95 33.60 -15.48
N ASN A 35 56.10 33.79 -14.16
CA ASN A 35 55.02 34.31 -13.31
C ASN A 35 54.71 35.80 -13.54
N SER A 36 55.61 36.54 -14.19
CA SER A 36 55.37 37.93 -14.61
C SER A 36 54.61 38.02 -15.93
N LEU A 37 54.57 36.94 -16.73
CA LEU A 37 53.89 36.94 -18.02
C LEU A 37 52.36 37.03 -17.86
N PRO A 38 51.67 37.87 -18.66
CA PRO A 38 50.22 38.04 -18.56
C PRO A 38 49.42 36.72 -18.67
N PRO A 39 49.75 35.78 -19.57
CA PRO A 39 49.05 34.50 -19.64
C PRO A 39 49.18 33.65 -18.37
N SER A 40 50.34 33.68 -17.71
CA SER A 40 50.58 32.93 -16.46
C SER A 40 49.81 33.55 -15.28
N GLN A 41 49.79 34.88 -15.20
CA GLN A 41 48.99 35.60 -14.19
C GLN A 41 47.49 35.37 -14.39
N GLN A 42 47.02 35.36 -15.64
CA GLN A 42 45.61 35.07 -15.94
C GLN A 42 45.27 33.62 -15.56
N ALA A 43 46.08 32.64 -15.97
CA ALA A 43 45.86 31.24 -15.60
C ALA A 43 45.84 31.05 -14.07
N THR A 44 46.72 31.75 -13.33
CA THR A 44 46.74 31.70 -11.87
C THR A 44 45.48 32.29 -11.26
N LYS A 45 44.98 33.42 -11.79
CA LYS A 45 43.69 34.00 -11.36
C LYS A 45 42.54 33.05 -11.64
N ASP A 46 42.48 32.47 -12.83
CA ASP A 46 41.43 31.53 -13.23
C ASP A 46 41.41 30.30 -12.31
N ILE A 47 42.59 29.77 -11.94
CA ILE A 47 42.72 28.66 -11.00
C ILE A 47 42.18 29.04 -9.61
N LEU A 48 42.52 30.23 -9.12
CA LEU A 48 42.03 30.71 -7.82
C LEU A 48 40.51 30.91 -7.82
N ASP A 49 39.96 31.49 -8.89
CA ASP A 49 38.53 31.70 -9.03
C ASP A 49 37.78 30.36 -9.08
N LEU A 50 38.30 29.38 -9.81
CA LEU A 50 37.75 28.01 -9.83
C LEU A 50 37.85 27.34 -8.46
N ALA A 51 38.96 27.51 -7.74
CA ALA A 51 39.13 26.95 -6.41
C ALA A 51 38.11 27.53 -5.42
N ASN A 52 37.93 28.85 -5.43
CA ASN A 52 36.95 29.55 -4.60
C ASN A 52 35.53 29.07 -4.92
N HIS A 53 35.18 28.96 -6.21
CA HIS A 53 33.86 28.50 -6.63
C HIS A 53 33.59 27.06 -6.20
N ASN A 54 34.59 26.18 -6.32
CA ASN A 54 34.48 24.79 -5.89
C ASN A 54 34.32 24.70 -4.36
N GLU A 55 35.04 25.52 -3.60
CA GLU A 55 34.88 25.59 -2.14
C GLU A 55 33.47 26.05 -1.74
N GLU A 56 32.90 27.04 -2.43
CA GLU A 56 31.52 27.46 -2.20
C GLU A 56 30.50 26.35 -2.51
N LEU A 57 30.69 25.62 -3.60
CA LEU A 57 29.84 24.48 -3.97
C LEU A 57 29.93 23.37 -2.93
N ALA A 58 31.13 23.07 -2.44
CA ALA A 58 31.35 22.10 -1.38
C ALA A 58 30.64 22.52 -0.08
N LYS A 59 30.78 23.79 0.33
CA LYS A 59 30.09 24.35 1.50
C LYS A 59 28.57 24.24 1.37
N ARG A 60 28.01 24.60 0.21
CA ARG A 60 26.58 24.47 -0.05
C ARG A 60 26.11 23.01 0.00
N SER A 61 26.87 22.10 -0.57
CA SER A 61 26.55 20.67 -0.58
C SER A 61 26.56 20.07 0.83
N LEU A 62 27.58 20.42 1.63
CA LEU A 62 27.68 20.00 3.03
C LEU A 62 26.55 20.59 3.88
N ALA A 63 26.19 21.86 3.68
CA ALA A 63 25.10 22.49 4.41
C ALA A 63 23.75 21.80 4.20
N MET A 64 23.51 21.21 3.02
CA MET A 64 22.27 20.49 2.71
C MET A 64 22.27 19.03 3.18
N GLN A 65 23.42 18.48 3.54
CA GLN A 65 23.56 17.05 3.82
C GLN A 65 22.69 16.59 4.99
N ASP A 66 22.66 17.36 6.07
CA ASP A 66 21.91 17.01 7.27
C ASP A 66 20.39 17.06 7.03
N ASP A 67 19.92 18.08 6.33
CA ASP A 67 18.50 18.22 5.97
C ASP A 67 18.05 17.10 5.02
N LEU A 68 18.88 16.72 4.04
CA LEU A 68 18.59 15.62 3.12
C LEU A 68 18.56 14.27 3.85
N ASN A 69 19.49 14.04 4.77
CA ASN A 69 19.51 12.82 5.59
C ASN A 69 18.30 12.76 6.51
N ARG A 70 17.92 13.88 7.14
CA ARG A 70 16.70 13.97 7.96
C ARG A 70 15.46 13.62 7.12
N LEU A 71 15.30 14.27 5.97
CA LEU A 71 14.16 14.03 5.08
C LEU A 71 14.09 12.57 4.61
N ARG A 72 15.25 11.97 4.30
CA ARG A 72 15.34 10.56 3.93
C ARG A 72 14.86 9.65 5.06
N THR A 73 15.32 9.89 6.29
CA THR A 73 14.91 9.08 7.45
C THR A 73 13.42 9.24 7.76
N GLU A 74 12.89 10.47 7.70
CA GLU A 74 11.46 10.74 7.89
C GLU A 74 10.60 10.02 6.83
N THR A 75 11.03 10.10 5.56
CA THR A 75 10.33 9.43 4.46
C THR A 75 10.35 7.91 4.62
N GLN A 76 11.49 7.35 5.03
CA GLN A 76 11.63 5.93 5.31
C GLN A 76 10.69 5.49 6.44
N ALA A 77 10.67 6.22 7.56
CA ALA A 77 9.80 5.91 8.69
C ALA A 77 8.31 6.00 8.31
N ALA A 78 7.92 7.02 7.55
CA ALA A 78 6.55 7.16 7.06
C ALA A 78 6.14 6.01 6.11
N PHE A 79 7.06 5.60 5.23
CA PHE A 79 6.84 4.47 4.33
C PHE A 79 6.68 3.16 5.10
N ASP A 80 7.56 2.89 6.06
CA ASP A 80 7.52 1.68 6.88
C ASP A 80 6.21 1.61 7.69
N HIS A 81 5.81 2.72 8.30
CA HIS A 81 4.53 2.82 9.00
C HIS A 81 3.33 2.56 8.07
N ALA A 82 3.35 3.08 6.83
CA ALA A 82 2.31 2.82 5.85
C ALA A 82 2.26 1.34 5.42
N GLN A 83 3.42 0.67 5.28
CA GLN A 83 3.48 -0.76 4.99
C GLN A 83 2.92 -1.60 6.14
N ASP A 84 3.21 -1.24 7.39
CA ASP A 84 2.67 -1.94 8.55
C ASP A 84 1.15 -1.75 8.68
N LEU A 85 0.64 -0.53 8.44
CA LEU A 85 -0.80 -0.30 8.35
C LEU A 85 -1.45 -1.14 7.24
N LYS A 86 -0.80 -1.25 6.08
CA LYS A 86 -1.29 -2.07 4.97
C LYS A 86 -1.33 -3.56 5.34
N ARG A 87 -0.33 -4.06 6.05
CA ARG A 87 -0.33 -5.45 6.58
C ARG A 87 -1.47 -5.64 7.56
N ARG A 88 -1.63 -4.75 8.54
CA ARG A 88 -2.70 -4.80 9.53
C ARG A 88 -4.09 -4.71 8.90
N TRP A 89 -4.25 -3.91 7.85
CA TRP A 89 -5.50 -3.82 7.09
C TRP A 89 -5.92 -5.17 6.51
N ALA A 90 -4.98 -5.97 6.00
CA ALA A 90 -5.29 -7.29 5.45
C ALA A 90 -5.87 -8.24 6.51
N ASP A 91 -5.42 -8.14 7.76
CA ASP A 91 -5.94 -8.95 8.86
C ASP A 91 -7.34 -8.48 9.28
N VAL A 92 -7.54 -7.16 9.43
CA VAL A 92 -8.85 -6.58 9.75
C VAL A 92 -9.89 -6.87 8.66
N ASP A 93 -9.51 -6.76 7.39
CA ASP A 93 -10.39 -7.09 6.25
C ASP A 93 -10.78 -8.58 6.25
N ARG A 94 -9.86 -9.47 6.65
CA ARG A 94 -10.16 -10.90 6.82
C ARG A 94 -11.14 -11.12 7.97
N GLU A 95 -10.87 -10.57 9.15
CA GLU A 95 -11.76 -10.67 10.32
C GLU A 95 -13.15 -10.10 10.00
N GLN A 96 -13.21 -8.97 9.31
CA GLN A 96 -14.45 -8.38 8.84
C GLN A 96 -15.18 -9.35 7.91
N ARG A 97 -14.52 -9.89 6.87
CA ARG A 97 -15.16 -10.85 5.97
C ARG A 97 -15.72 -12.07 6.71
N ASP A 98 -14.98 -12.61 7.68
CA ASP A 98 -15.41 -13.77 8.45
C ASP A 98 -16.66 -13.48 9.31
N VAL A 99 -16.73 -12.29 9.93
CA VAL A 99 -17.91 -11.86 10.67
C VAL A 99 -19.10 -11.64 9.73
N TYR A 100 -18.89 -10.87 8.66
CA TYR A 100 -19.96 -10.52 7.72
C TYR A 100 -20.45 -11.72 6.91
N GLN A 101 -19.63 -12.74 6.65
CA GLN A 101 -20.04 -13.96 5.94
C GLN A 101 -21.24 -14.63 6.62
N ARG A 102 -21.27 -14.64 7.96
CA ARG A 102 -22.36 -15.25 8.76
C ARG A 102 -23.67 -14.47 8.71
N HIS A 103 -23.59 -13.20 8.32
CA HIS A 103 -24.73 -12.30 8.21
C HIS A 103 -25.04 -11.94 6.74
N GLY A 104 -24.25 -12.44 5.80
CA GLY A 104 -24.46 -12.24 4.39
C GLY A 104 -25.74 -12.92 3.92
N THR A 105 -26.46 -12.26 3.02
CA THR A 105 -27.68 -12.78 2.38
C THR A 105 -27.55 -14.23 1.90
N PRO A 106 -26.46 -14.65 1.23
CA PRO A 106 -26.32 -16.04 0.79
C PRO A 106 -26.31 -17.05 1.95
N PHE A 107 -25.61 -16.73 3.03
CA PHE A 107 -25.51 -17.61 4.21
C PHE A 107 -26.82 -17.66 4.99
N LEU A 108 -27.49 -16.51 5.15
CA LEU A 108 -28.81 -16.45 5.77
C LEU A 108 -29.86 -17.24 4.96
N LEU A 109 -29.82 -17.15 3.63
CA LEU A 109 -30.69 -17.92 2.74
C LEU A 109 -30.40 -19.43 2.83
N MET A 110 -29.12 -19.82 2.87
CA MET A 110 -28.72 -21.21 3.10
C MET A 110 -29.29 -21.74 4.42
N ARG A 111 -29.13 -20.99 5.53
CA ARG A 111 -29.69 -21.35 6.84
C ARG A 111 -31.22 -21.44 6.82
N LEU A 112 -31.89 -20.52 6.15
CA LEU A 112 -33.34 -20.55 5.99
C LEU A 112 -33.80 -21.80 5.23
N ARG A 113 -33.09 -22.18 4.16
CA ARG A 113 -33.37 -23.40 3.38
C ARG A 113 -33.21 -24.65 4.24
N HIS A 114 -32.08 -24.80 4.96
CA HIS A 114 -31.89 -25.92 5.88
C HIS A 114 -33.00 -26.01 6.93
N ALA A 115 -33.31 -24.91 7.61
CA ALA A 115 -34.36 -24.88 8.60
C ALA A 115 -35.77 -25.12 8.01
N THR A 116 -35.95 -24.93 6.70
CA THR A 116 -37.20 -25.26 6.00
C THR A 116 -37.27 -26.75 5.69
N THR A 117 -36.18 -27.35 5.23
CA THR A 117 -36.05 -28.81 5.05
C THR A 117 -36.22 -29.55 6.36
N ASP A 118 -35.61 -29.10 7.45
CA ASP A 118 -35.74 -29.73 8.77
C ASP A 118 -37.20 -29.71 9.26
N LEU A 119 -37.93 -28.62 9.00
CA LEU A 119 -39.36 -28.53 9.32
C LEU A 119 -40.21 -29.45 8.45
N ASP A 120 -39.86 -29.61 7.18
CA ASP A 120 -40.56 -30.53 6.28
C ASP A 120 -40.43 -31.96 6.82
N VAL A 121 -39.18 -32.39 7.06
CA VAL A 121 -38.86 -33.71 7.64
C VAL A 121 -39.52 -33.91 9.00
N SER A 122 -39.51 -32.91 9.89
CA SER A 122 -40.16 -33.04 11.21
C SER A 122 -41.67 -33.17 11.09
N SER A 123 -42.29 -32.43 10.17
CA SER A 123 -43.74 -32.48 9.94
C SER A 123 -44.16 -33.81 9.32
N GLU A 124 -43.38 -34.34 8.39
CA GLU A 124 -43.59 -35.67 7.80
C GLU A 124 -43.40 -36.79 8.82
N ARG A 125 -42.42 -36.65 9.72
CA ARG A 125 -42.24 -37.59 10.83
C ARG A 125 -43.44 -37.59 11.78
N LEU A 126 -43.92 -36.41 12.16
CA LEU A 126 -45.11 -36.26 13.03
C LEU A 126 -46.35 -36.88 12.37
N ALA A 127 -46.55 -36.68 11.07
CA ALA A 127 -47.63 -37.32 10.31
C ALA A 127 -47.47 -38.85 10.26
N SER A 128 -46.26 -39.33 10.02
CA SER A 128 -45.95 -40.77 10.00
C SER A 128 -46.15 -41.43 11.35
N GLU A 129 -45.81 -40.75 12.44
CA GLU A 129 -46.04 -41.21 13.81
C GLU A 129 -47.54 -41.31 14.09
N PHE A 130 -48.31 -40.27 13.75
CA PHE A 130 -49.77 -40.26 13.91
C PHE A 130 -50.47 -41.43 13.21
N VAL A 131 -50.09 -41.75 11.98
CA VAL A 131 -50.66 -42.88 11.21
C VAL A 131 -50.32 -44.25 11.82
N LYS A 132 -49.22 -44.36 12.58
CA LYS A 132 -48.76 -45.61 13.19
C LYS A 132 -49.33 -45.88 14.58
N LEU A 133 -50.08 -44.95 15.19
CA LEU A 133 -50.67 -45.21 16.50
C LEU A 133 -51.68 -46.38 16.39
N PRO A 134 -51.54 -47.45 17.20
CA PRO A 134 -52.55 -48.50 17.28
C PRO A 134 -53.84 -47.95 17.88
N ASP A 135 -54.98 -48.55 17.54
CA ASP A 135 -56.31 -48.18 18.05
C ASP A 135 -56.28 -48.06 19.59
N ILE A 136 -56.32 -46.83 20.09
CA ILE A 136 -56.43 -46.56 21.52
C ILE A 136 -57.88 -46.89 21.90
N GLU A 137 -58.05 -47.89 22.78
CA GLU A 137 -59.35 -48.43 23.21
C GLU A 137 -60.25 -47.42 23.97
N HIS A 138 -59.79 -46.19 24.19
CA HIS A 138 -60.53 -45.11 24.86
C HIS A 138 -60.76 -43.91 23.93
N ASP A 139 -62.02 -43.72 23.53
CA ASP A 139 -62.51 -42.69 22.61
C ASP A 139 -62.07 -41.25 22.98
N VAL A 140 -61.98 -40.95 24.29
CA VAL A 140 -61.61 -39.63 24.81
C VAL A 140 -60.10 -39.33 24.67
N ASP A 141 -59.25 -40.35 24.81
CA ASP A 141 -57.80 -40.20 24.66
C ASP A 141 -57.40 -40.10 23.18
N THR A 142 -58.13 -40.79 22.31
CA THR A 142 -58.01 -40.68 20.85
C THR A 142 -58.38 -39.28 20.37
N ALA A 143 -59.52 -38.72 20.82
CA ALA A 143 -59.93 -37.37 20.44
C ALA A 143 -58.89 -36.30 20.84
N ARG A 144 -58.34 -36.41 22.06
CA ARG A 144 -57.29 -35.49 22.54
C ARG A 144 -55.98 -35.65 21.78
N ALA A 145 -55.59 -36.88 21.42
CA ALA A 145 -54.40 -37.14 20.61
C ALA A 145 -54.54 -36.56 19.20
N VAL A 146 -55.72 -36.69 18.59
CA VAL A 146 -56.05 -36.10 17.28
C VAL A 146 -55.97 -34.58 17.34
N ASP A 147 -56.60 -33.93 18.33
CA ASP A 147 -56.56 -32.48 18.47
C ASP A 147 -55.14 -31.94 18.67
N THR A 148 -54.33 -32.67 19.44
CA THR A 148 -52.92 -32.34 19.68
C THR A 148 -52.11 -32.44 18.40
N PHE A 149 -52.26 -33.54 17.66
CA PHE A 149 -51.64 -33.74 16.35
C PHE A 149 -52.02 -32.62 15.36
N VAL A 150 -53.32 -32.35 15.22
CA VAL A 150 -53.83 -31.33 14.28
C VAL A 150 -53.25 -29.96 14.61
N LYS A 151 -53.18 -29.60 15.89
CA LYS A 151 -52.59 -28.33 16.34
C LYS A 151 -51.10 -28.24 16.01
N GLU A 152 -50.33 -29.26 16.35
CA GLU A 152 -48.87 -29.27 16.15
C GLU A 152 -48.49 -29.34 14.67
N PHE A 153 -49.13 -30.23 13.91
CA PHE A 153 -48.91 -30.36 12.48
C PHE A 153 -49.24 -29.06 11.74
N ARG A 154 -50.39 -28.43 12.07
CA ARG A 154 -50.80 -27.17 11.45
C ARG A 154 -49.81 -26.04 11.73
N GLU A 155 -49.32 -25.90 12.95
CA GLU A 155 -48.34 -24.87 13.28
C GLU A 155 -46.98 -25.11 12.60
N GLN A 156 -46.54 -26.38 12.48
CA GLN A 156 -45.33 -26.73 11.73
C GLN A 156 -45.48 -26.39 10.24
N ARG A 157 -46.57 -26.83 9.58
CA ARG A 157 -46.81 -26.56 8.15
C ARG A 157 -47.00 -25.07 7.84
N LYS A 158 -47.69 -24.34 8.71
CA LYS A 158 -47.81 -22.87 8.62
C LYS A 158 -46.45 -22.19 8.66
N THR A 159 -45.55 -22.63 9.55
CA THR A 159 -44.19 -22.09 9.66
C THR A 159 -43.35 -22.46 8.43
N TYR A 160 -43.45 -23.72 7.96
CA TYR A 160 -42.82 -24.19 6.73
C TYR A 160 -43.21 -23.30 5.54
N HIS A 161 -44.50 -23.15 5.25
CA HIS A 161 -44.95 -22.36 4.09
C HIS A 161 -44.56 -20.88 4.21
N LYS A 162 -44.56 -20.31 5.42
CA LYS A 162 -44.01 -18.96 5.64
C LYS A 162 -42.53 -18.89 5.24
N ARG A 163 -41.71 -19.85 5.67
CA ARG A 163 -40.28 -19.88 5.34
C ARG A 163 -40.02 -20.08 3.85
N VAL A 164 -40.80 -20.92 3.17
CA VAL A 164 -40.75 -21.09 1.70
C VAL A 164 -41.02 -19.75 1.01
N MET A 165 -42.15 -19.09 1.31
CA MET A 165 -42.49 -17.78 0.73
C MET A 165 -41.43 -16.71 0.98
N TRP A 166 -40.84 -16.71 2.19
CA TRP A 166 -39.74 -15.80 2.52
C TRP A 166 -38.45 -16.15 1.75
N GLY A 167 -38.14 -17.42 1.58
CA GLY A 167 -37.00 -17.89 0.77
C GLY A 167 -37.13 -17.47 -0.69
N ASP A 168 -38.32 -17.59 -1.27
CA ASP A 168 -38.60 -17.17 -2.64
C ASP A 168 -38.45 -15.64 -2.79
N LYS A 169 -39.06 -14.86 -1.90
CA LYS A 169 -38.93 -13.39 -1.89
C LYS A 169 -37.49 -12.92 -1.71
N CYS A 170 -36.71 -13.59 -0.86
CA CYS A 170 -35.28 -13.33 -0.70
C CYS A 170 -34.52 -13.62 -2.00
N THR A 171 -34.83 -14.72 -2.67
CA THR A 171 -34.17 -15.13 -3.94
C THR A 171 -34.52 -14.17 -5.08
N GLU A 172 -35.74 -13.64 -5.10
CA GLU A 172 -36.21 -12.61 -6.05
C GLU A 172 -35.65 -11.20 -5.75
N GLY A 173 -34.87 -11.02 -4.68
CA GLY A 173 -34.34 -9.72 -4.28
C GLY A 173 -35.38 -8.73 -3.72
N LYS A 174 -36.59 -9.21 -3.40
CA LYS A 174 -37.70 -8.39 -2.87
C LYS A 174 -37.60 -8.14 -1.36
N VAL A 175 -36.56 -8.67 -0.71
CA VAL A 175 -36.29 -8.48 0.73
C VAL A 175 -35.18 -7.46 0.90
N HIS A 176 -35.56 -6.28 1.37
CA HIS A 176 -34.61 -5.24 1.78
C HIS A 176 -34.39 -5.34 3.28
N TRP A 177 -33.18 -5.70 3.68
CA TRP A 177 -32.75 -5.57 5.06
C TRP A 177 -32.56 -4.06 5.32
N ARG A 178 -33.26 -3.51 6.32
CA ARG A 178 -32.97 -2.14 6.76
C ARG A 178 -31.59 -2.17 7.40
N ASP A 179 -30.63 -1.45 6.82
CA ASP A 179 -29.35 -1.22 7.47
C ASP A 179 -29.63 -0.58 8.83
N GLY A 180 -29.20 -1.29 9.88
CA GLY A 180 -29.35 -0.83 11.26
C GLY A 180 -28.66 0.51 11.44
N ARG A 181 -29.41 1.48 11.96
CA ARG A 181 -28.85 2.70 12.54
C ARG A 181 -28.19 2.39 13.87
#